data_AF-A0A9D5DHM9-F1
#
_entry.id   AF-A0A9D5DHM9-F1
#
_cell.length_a   1.000
_cell.length_b   1.000
_cell.length_c   1.000
_cell.angle_alpha   90.00
_cell.angle_beta   90.00
_cell.angle_gamma   90.00
#
_symmetry.space_group_name_H-M   'P 1'
#
loop_
_entity.id
_entity.type
_entity.pdbx_description
1 polymer ?
#
loop_
_entity_poly.entity_id
_entity_poly.type
_entity_poly.pdbx_seq_one_letter_code
_entity_poly.pdbx_strand_id
1 'polypeptide(L)'
;MAPISKKVPFYISNKLRFIQQNYRVFLLKDCKSARSNSSIPQKKIVFEWGDVGLIDLIYFDSDEFIKCPICLESDLLVPKISNCGHVYCWPCIIRLINSILGNDECAKKFKCPICFSNVFFNELVSLRYQIVQKVQLGSEVNLCLLFRYISSQFVHFDIDVKSLDKNILLEKSEMGIQFQRVGQISDLNDVLLCDLQMLRIRRHESEMNDLSDEIYHIDECISIIEGTLGLNGVDIPKYETPSNDSFNLLLSDYSESRLLDELGYRFICSLDSNTVQNNIKDMFYFYQLFDGQFVFLEPFCVQVLLTEFGSIQNLPKVLLNVQVLSMREFVLDSKSIRRYKFLSHIPYGSTIYIIGIDIKQFITPKTTIAFKDELERRQRKMINNEEARNIDLRRNPKTDDNLIDQEAKSYNPPKRTILNSSSNGYMSSSSFPTLTNHKNGNVIRAVNSTNHERNIPQEPEYRNKNEEKFPLILKTNPQNSAPL
;
A
#
# COMPACT_ATOMS: atom_id res chain seq x y z
N MET A 1 14.19 -42.16 -17.29
CA MET A 1 14.41 -41.31 -16.10
C MET A 1 15.09 -40.02 -16.54
N ALA A 2 14.31 -38.97 -16.81
CA ALA A 2 14.82 -37.66 -17.19
C ALA A 2 15.10 -36.81 -15.93
N PRO A 3 16.12 -35.96 -15.92
CA PRO A 3 16.56 -35.28 -14.70
C PRO A 3 15.55 -34.21 -14.29
N ILE A 4 15.25 -34.25 -12.99
CA ILE A 4 14.46 -33.27 -12.25
C ILE A 4 14.98 -31.87 -12.56
N SER A 5 14.08 -31.04 -13.10
CA SER A 5 14.27 -29.61 -13.32
C SER A 5 14.98 -28.96 -12.13
N LYS A 6 16.14 -28.33 -12.38
CA LYS A 6 16.90 -27.61 -11.37
C LYS A 6 16.00 -26.56 -10.73
N LYS A 7 15.74 -26.70 -9.42
CA LYS A 7 15.06 -25.72 -8.57
C LYS A 7 15.84 -24.41 -8.59
N VAL A 8 15.31 -23.39 -9.28
CA VAL A 8 15.86 -22.03 -9.27
C VAL A 8 14.98 -21.21 -8.34
N PRO A 9 15.55 -20.50 -7.33
CA PRO A 9 14.79 -19.55 -6.53
C PRO A 9 14.13 -18.54 -7.45
N PHE A 10 12.82 -18.32 -7.32
CA PHE A 10 12.13 -17.33 -8.12
C PHE A 10 12.63 -15.94 -7.73
N TYR A 11 13.64 -15.45 -8.46
CA TYR A 11 13.84 -14.03 -8.60
C TYR A 11 12.64 -13.51 -9.37
N ILE A 12 11.87 -12.63 -8.75
CA ILE A 12 10.82 -11.85 -9.41
C ILE A 12 11.40 -11.33 -10.74
N SER A 13 10.99 -11.99 -11.82
CA SER A 13 11.59 -11.85 -13.15
C SER A 13 11.43 -10.41 -13.64
N ASN A 14 12.48 -9.87 -14.28
CA ASN A 14 12.47 -8.52 -14.88
C ASN A 14 11.32 -8.27 -15.86
N LYS A 15 10.60 -9.30 -16.32
CA LYS A 15 9.48 -9.19 -17.27
C LYS A 15 8.17 -8.62 -16.68
N LEU A 16 8.05 -8.44 -15.36
CA LEU A 16 6.79 -8.05 -14.70
C LEU A 16 6.88 -6.76 -13.86
N ARG A 17 7.94 -5.98 -14.06
CA ARG A 17 8.24 -4.77 -13.26
C ARG A 17 7.14 -3.72 -13.21
N PHE A 18 6.21 -3.68 -14.18
CA PHE A 18 5.18 -2.65 -14.27
C PHE A 18 3.90 -3.05 -13.54
N ILE A 19 3.44 -4.28 -13.77
CA ILE A 19 2.19 -4.81 -13.22
C ILE A 19 2.31 -5.13 -11.71
N GLN A 20 3.52 -5.42 -11.22
CA GLN A 20 3.76 -5.76 -9.81
C GLN A 20 3.80 -4.57 -8.84
N GLN A 21 3.79 -3.33 -9.35
CA GLN A 21 3.91 -2.14 -8.51
C GLN A 21 2.64 -1.86 -7.69
N ASN A 22 1.48 -2.35 -8.16
CA ASN A 22 0.19 -2.12 -7.52
C ASN A 22 -0.43 -3.40 -6.92
N TYR A 23 0.36 -4.47 -6.74
CA TYR A 23 -0.10 -5.72 -6.13
C TYR A 23 0.25 -5.91 -4.67
N ARG A 24 -0.73 -6.30 -3.87
CA ARG A 24 -0.51 -6.95 -2.58
C ARG A 24 -0.64 -8.45 -2.75
N VAL A 25 0.38 -9.19 -2.32
CA VAL A 25 0.46 -10.65 -2.48
C VAL A 25 0.14 -11.31 -1.15
N PHE A 26 -0.76 -12.27 -1.13
CA PHE A 26 -1.10 -13.05 0.06
C PHE A 26 -0.62 -14.48 -0.10
N LEU A 27 0.25 -14.90 0.81
CA LEU A 27 0.82 -16.23 0.85
C LEU A 27 -0.02 -17.15 1.75
N LEU A 28 -0.09 -18.43 1.41
CA LEU A 28 -0.71 -19.44 2.28
C LEU A 28 0.10 -19.55 3.58
N LYS A 29 -0.57 -19.59 4.73
CA LYS A 29 0.09 -19.59 6.05
C LYS A 29 1.12 -20.72 6.24
N ASP A 30 0.86 -21.87 5.65
CA ASP A 30 1.73 -23.06 5.73
C ASP A 30 2.93 -23.03 4.77
N CYS A 31 3.12 -21.95 4.01
CA CYS A 31 4.23 -21.84 3.07
C CYS A 31 5.59 -21.78 3.79
N LYS A 32 6.58 -22.51 3.25
CA LYS A 32 7.96 -22.44 3.73
C LYS A 32 8.65 -21.21 3.16
N SER A 33 8.29 -20.03 3.65
CA SER A 33 8.98 -18.78 3.32
C SER A 33 10.45 -18.83 3.77
N ALA A 34 11.39 -18.99 2.84
CA ALA A 34 12.81 -19.00 3.16
C ALA A 34 13.32 -17.56 3.38
N ARG A 35 13.55 -17.18 4.65
CA ARG A 35 14.31 -15.97 4.98
C ARG A 35 15.76 -16.17 4.51
N SER A 36 16.14 -15.61 3.36
CA SER A 36 17.51 -15.74 2.86
C SER A 36 18.52 -15.09 3.83
N ASN A 37 19.53 -15.86 4.25
CA ASN A 37 20.60 -15.44 5.17
C ASN A 37 21.79 -14.77 4.45
N SER A 38 21.60 -14.29 3.21
CA SER A 38 22.71 -13.67 2.48
C SER A 38 22.99 -12.25 2.98
N SER A 39 24.26 -11.89 3.01
CA SER A 39 24.89 -10.66 3.49
C SER A 39 24.56 -9.41 2.64
N ILE A 40 23.35 -9.36 2.07
CA ILE A 40 22.80 -8.20 1.38
C ILE A 40 22.13 -7.30 2.43
N PRO A 41 22.38 -5.99 2.45
CA PRO A 41 21.67 -5.07 3.32
C PRO A 41 20.21 -4.99 2.84
N GLN A 42 19.32 -5.70 3.53
CA GLN A 42 17.87 -5.90 3.33
C GLN A 42 17.54 -7.37 2.99
N LYS A 43 17.02 -8.10 3.98
CA LYS A 43 16.39 -9.41 3.78
C LYS A 43 15.21 -9.24 2.82
N LYS A 44 15.39 -9.59 1.55
CA LYS A 44 14.29 -9.66 0.59
C LYS A 44 13.47 -10.92 0.87
N ILE A 45 12.16 -10.77 0.93
CA ILE A 45 11.23 -11.90 0.97
C ILE A 45 11.32 -12.61 -0.38
N VAL A 46 11.54 -13.92 -0.34
CA VAL A 46 11.53 -14.79 -1.50
C VAL A 46 10.48 -15.85 -1.24
N PHE A 47 9.50 -15.95 -2.14
CA PHE A 47 8.42 -16.94 -2.11
C PHE A 47 8.27 -17.58 -3.49
N GLU A 48 7.70 -18.77 -3.54
CA GLU A 48 7.39 -19.44 -4.81
C GLU A 48 5.96 -19.08 -5.24
N TRP A 49 5.69 -19.05 -6.55
CA TRP A 49 4.35 -18.69 -7.05
C TRP A 49 3.26 -19.67 -6.56
N GLY A 50 3.61 -20.94 -6.36
CA GLY A 50 2.69 -21.94 -5.80
C GLY A 50 2.29 -21.69 -4.34
N ASP A 51 2.99 -20.79 -3.63
CA ASP A 51 2.63 -20.39 -2.26
C ASP A 51 1.61 -19.23 -2.23
N VAL A 52 1.28 -18.65 -3.39
CA VAL A 52 0.40 -17.48 -3.48
C VAL A 52 -1.06 -17.94 -3.50
N GLY A 53 -1.83 -17.56 -2.48
CA GLY A 53 -3.26 -17.88 -2.38
C GLY A 53 -4.16 -16.79 -2.99
N LEU A 54 -3.74 -15.53 -2.94
CA LEU A 54 -4.54 -14.40 -3.40
C LEU A 54 -3.66 -13.21 -3.80
N ILE A 55 -4.13 -12.42 -4.76
CA ILE A 55 -3.55 -11.10 -5.10
C ILE A 55 -4.64 -10.03 -5.00
N ASP A 56 -4.34 -8.92 -4.32
CA ASP A 56 -5.13 -7.69 -4.46
C ASP A 56 -4.42 -6.75 -5.43
N LEU A 57 -5.15 -6.23 -6.42
CA LEU A 57 -4.72 -5.17 -7.31
C LEU A 57 -5.32 -3.83 -6.88
N ILE A 58 -4.45 -2.86 -6.63
CA ILE A 58 -4.85 -1.47 -6.35
C ILE A 58 -5.20 -0.77 -7.66
N TYR A 59 -6.44 -0.29 -7.76
CA TYR A 59 -7.01 0.44 -8.90
C TYR A 59 -7.21 1.89 -8.54
N PHE A 60 -6.85 2.82 -9.42
CA PHE A 60 -7.24 4.22 -9.25
C PHE A 60 -8.60 4.45 -9.90
N ASP A 61 -9.49 5.16 -9.21
CA ASP A 61 -10.83 5.53 -9.69
C ASP A 61 -10.86 6.20 -11.08
N SER A 62 -9.79 6.91 -11.43
CA SER A 62 -9.65 7.58 -12.73
C SER A 62 -9.14 6.69 -13.88
N ASP A 63 -8.68 5.47 -13.58
CA ASP A 63 -8.01 4.62 -14.57
C ASP A 63 -9.03 3.69 -15.27
N GLU A 64 -8.76 3.30 -16.51
CA GLU A 64 -9.63 2.35 -17.24
C GLU A 64 -9.42 0.93 -16.74
N PHE A 65 -10.47 0.24 -16.28
CA PHE A 65 -10.39 -1.15 -15.79
C PHE A 65 -9.70 -2.14 -16.74
N ILE A 66 -8.97 -3.11 -16.16
CA ILE A 66 -8.38 -4.22 -16.91
C ILE A 66 -9.49 -5.03 -17.58
N LYS A 67 -9.38 -5.18 -18.89
CA LYS A 67 -10.27 -6.03 -19.69
C LYS A 67 -9.74 -7.45 -19.79
N CYS A 68 -10.65 -8.41 -19.84
CA CYS A 68 -10.28 -9.78 -20.15
C CYS A 68 -9.81 -9.82 -21.61
N PRO A 69 -8.63 -10.38 -21.93
CA PRO A 69 -8.17 -10.47 -23.32
C PRO A 69 -8.95 -11.52 -24.14
N ILE A 70 -9.87 -12.27 -23.52
CA ILE A 70 -10.64 -13.34 -24.17
C ILE A 70 -12.05 -12.86 -24.50
N CYS A 71 -12.79 -12.31 -23.52
CA CYS A 71 -14.13 -11.75 -23.77
C CYS A 71 -14.14 -10.24 -24.04
N LEU A 72 -13.04 -9.54 -23.81
CA LEU A 72 -12.88 -8.08 -23.99
C LEU A 72 -13.70 -7.21 -23.03
N GLU A 73 -14.39 -7.81 -22.07
CA GLU A 73 -15.16 -7.12 -21.03
C GLU A 73 -14.29 -6.66 -19.86
N SER A 74 -14.68 -5.53 -19.25
CA SER A 74 -14.09 -5.02 -18.02
C SER A 74 -14.70 -5.64 -16.75
N ASP A 75 -15.91 -6.19 -16.84
CA ASP A 75 -16.56 -6.90 -15.74
C ASP A 75 -16.03 -8.34 -15.64
N LEU A 76 -14.90 -8.50 -14.95
CA LEU A 76 -14.22 -9.78 -14.87
C LEU A 76 -14.93 -10.75 -13.91
N LEU A 77 -15.50 -11.82 -14.46
CA LEU A 77 -16.04 -12.92 -13.68
C LEU A 77 -14.92 -13.79 -13.09
N VAL A 78 -14.80 -13.79 -11.76
CA VAL A 78 -13.76 -14.53 -11.02
C VAL A 78 -12.38 -14.29 -11.63
N PRO A 79 -11.83 -13.07 -11.53
CA PRO A 79 -10.59 -12.75 -12.19
C PRO A 79 -9.45 -13.62 -11.66
N LYS A 80 -8.74 -14.28 -12.56
CA LYS A 80 -7.54 -15.07 -12.27
C LYS A 80 -6.32 -14.42 -12.90
N ILE A 81 -5.25 -14.35 -12.14
CA ILE A 81 -3.95 -13.89 -12.59
C ILE A 81 -2.97 -15.06 -12.71
N SER A 82 -2.25 -15.09 -13.83
CA SER A 82 -1.20 -16.08 -14.10
C SER A 82 0.16 -15.64 -13.52
N ASN A 83 1.10 -16.57 -13.40
CA ASN A 83 2.49 -16.27 -13.03
C ASN A 83 3.21 -15.29 -13.99
N CYS A 84 2.67 -15.10 -15.20
CA CYS A 84 3.13 -14.11 -16.18
C CYS A 84 2.42 -12.76 -16.06
N GLY A 85 1.62 -12.53 -15.01
CA GLY A 85 1.01 -11.24 -14.65
C GLY A 85 -0.24 -10.85 -15.43
N HIS A 86 -0.70 -11.67 -16.37
CA HIS A 86 -1.91 -11.39 -17.13
C HIS A 86 -3.15 -11.93 -16.42
N VAL A 87 -4.26 -11.18 -16.54
CA VAL A 87 -5.53 -11.40 -15.85
C VAL A 87 -6.61 -11.85 -16.85
N TYR A 88 -7.46 -12.78 -16.44
CA TYR A 88 -8.56 -13.35 -17.24
C TYR A 88 -9.80 -13.56 -16.38
N CYS A 89 -11.01 -13.54 -16.96
CA CYS A 89 -12.14 -14.21 -16.32
C CYS A 89 -11.84 -15.71 -16.21
N TRP A 90 -12.19 -16.34 -15.09
CA TRP A 90 -11.89 -17.76 -14.92
C TRP A 90 -12.58 -18.63 -15.98
N PRO A 91 -13.91 -18.51 -16.22
CA PRO A 91 -14.57 -19.34 -17.24
C PRO A 91 -14.03 -19.11 -18.65
N CYS A 92 -13.60 -17.88 -18.96
CA CYS A 92 -12.99 -17.58 -20.26
C CYS A 92 -11.67 -18.31 -20.46
N ILE A 93 -10.81 -18.35 -19.45
CA ILE A 93 -9.53 -19.06 -19.56
C ILE A 93 -9.73 -20.58 -19.56
N ILE A 94 -10.71 -21.11 -18.80
CA ILE A 94 -11.11 -22.52 -18.87
C ILE A 94 -11.53 -22.90 -20.29
N ARG A 95 -12.45 -22.14 -20.90
CA ARG A 95 -12.90 -22.36 -22.27
C ARG A 95 -11.74 -22.39 -23.26
N LEU A 96 -10.82 -21.43 -23.15
CA LEU A 96 -9.64 -21.37 -24.01
C LEU A 96 -8.73 -22.60 -23.83
N ILE A 97 -8.50 -23.02 -22.59
CA ILE A 97 -7.70 -24.19 -22.26
C ILE A 97 -8.32 -25.45 -22.88
N ASN A 98 -9.62 -25.66 -22.69
CA ASN A 98 -10.34 -26.83 -23.22
C ASN A 98 -10.34 -26.85 -24.75
N SER A 99 -10.48 -25.69 -25.39
CA SER A 99 -10.40 -25.58 -26.85
C SER A 99 -9.01 -25.88 -27.42
N ILE A 100 -7.93 -25.60 -26.68
CA ILE A 100 -6.54 -25.80 -27.14
C ILE A 100 -6.06 -27.22 -26.84
N LEU A 101 -6.41 -27.76 -25.68
CA LEU A 101 -5.83 -29.00 -25.14
C LEU A 101 -6.69 -30.24 -25.42
N GLY A 102 -7.96 -30.07 -25.81
CA GLY A 102 -8.89 -31.20 -25.93
C GLY A 102 -9.02 -31.98 -24.61
N ASN A 103 -9.41 -33.25 -24.69
CA ASN A 103 -9.53 -34.14 -23.51
C ASN A 103 -8.19 -34.69 -23.00
N ASP A 104 -7.07 -34.06 -23.35
CA ASP A 104 -5.74 -34.55 -22.99
C ASP A 104 -5.44 -34.18 -21.51
N GLU A 105 -5.95 -34.99 -20.58
CA GLU A 105 -5.87 -34.77 -19.11
C GLU A 105 -4.43 -34.53 -18.59
N CYS A 106 -3.42 -34.94 -19.38
CA CYS A 106 -2.01 -34.75 -19.05
C CYS A 106 -1.49 -33.32 -19.29
N ALA A 107 -2.14 -32.52 -20.14
CA ALA A 107 -1.71 -31.16 -20.43
C ALA A 107 -2.33 -30.17 -19.43
N LYS A 108 -1.77 -30.08 -18.22
CA LYS A 108 -2.12 -29.00 -17.26
C LYS A 108 -1.48 -27.65 -17.62
N LYS A 109 -1.12 -27.43 -18.88
CA LYS A 109 -0.24 -26.34 -19.31
C LYS A 109 -0.75 -25.74 -20.61
N PHE A 110 -0.86 -24.42 -20.64
CA PHE A 110 -1.27 -23.66 -21.83
C PHE A 110 -0.30 -22.51 -22.11
N LYS A 111 -0.50 -21.87 -23.26
CA LYS A 111 0.21 -20.66 -23.65
C LYS A 111 -0.64 -19.44 -23.33
N CYS A 112 -0.09 -18.52 -22.54
CA CYS A 112 -0.72 -17.22 -22.30
C CYS A 112 -1.06 -16.55 -23.65
N PRO A 113 -2.32 -16.16 -23.92
CA PRO A 113 -2.70 -15.56 -25.21
C PRO A 113 -2.12 -14.16 -25.43
N ILE A 114 -1.57 -13.52 -24.39
CA ILE A 114 -0.96 -12.19 -24.49
C ILE A 114 0.54 -12.27 -24.75
N CYS A 115 1.27 -13.05 -23.95
CA CYS A 115 2.74 -13.06 -24.00
C CYS A 115 3.38 -14.40 -24.38
N PHE A 116 2.57 -15.42 -24.68
CA PHE A 116 2.99 -16.78 -25.07
C PHE A 116 3.90 -17.49 -24.05
N SER A 117 3.95 -16.98 -22.81
CA SER A 117 4.57 -17.66 -21.70
C SER A 117 3.82 -18.94 -21.36
N ASN A 118 4.56 -19.93 -20.88
CA ASN A 118 3.97 -21.17 -20.38
C ASN A 118 3.30 -20.88 -19.03
N VAL A 119 2.01 -21.20 -18.93
CA VAL A 119 1.23 -21.07 -17.69
C VAL A 119 0.66 -22.44 -17.36
N PHE A 120 0.77 -22.86 -16.11
CA PHE A 120 0.10 -24.07 -15.64
C PHE A 120 -1.28 -23.72 -15.06
N PHE A 121 -2.23 -24.64 -15.23
CA PHE A 121 -3.60 -24.48 -14.76
C PHE A 121 -3.67 -24.18 -13.25
N ASN A 122 -2.91 -24.95 -12.47
CA ASN A 122 -2.82 -24.82 -11.02
C ASN A 122 -1.98 -23.61 -10.55
N GLU A 123 -1.45 -22.81 -11.46
CA GLU A 123 -0.77 -21.55 -11.16
C GLU A 123 -1.68 -20.32 -11.35
N LEU A 124 -2.95 -20.51 -11.69
CA LEU A 124 -3.92 -19.41 -11.73
C LEU A 124 -4.34 -19.03 -10.30
N VAL A 125 -4.06 -17.79 -9.91
CA VAL A 125 -4.36 -17.27 -8.57
C VAL A 125 -5.55 -16.32 -8.64
N SER A 126 -6.42 -16.34 -7.63
CA SER A 126 -7.55 -15.40 -7.54
C SER A 126 -7.08 -13.96 -7.36
N LEU A 127 -7.75 -13.04 -8.06
CA LEU A 127 -7.52 -11.61 -7.97
C LEU A 127 -8.71 -10.93 -7.28
N ARG A 128 -8.42 -9.92 -6.48
CA ARG A 128 -9.39 -8.95 -5.94
C ARG A 128 -8.92 -7.53 -6.27
N TYR A 129 -9.84 -6.58 -6.26
CA TYR A 129 -9.56 -5.16 -6.50
C TYR A 129 -9.61 -4.37 -5.21
N GLN A 130 -8.74 -3.39 -5.09
CA GLN A 130 -8.86 -2.32 -4.13
C GLN A 130 -8.97 -1.02 -4.91
N ILE A 131 -10.18 -0.46 -5.02
CA ILE A 131 -10.38 0.82 -5.71
C ILE A 131 -10.04 1.94 -4.73
N VAL A 132 -9.15 2.83 -5.15
CA VAL A 132 -8.68 3.97 -4.36
C VAL A 132 -8.78 5.25 -5.17
N GLN A 133 -9.03 6.36 -4.48
CA GLN A 133 -9.13 7.66 -5.13
C GLN A 133 -7.74 8.20 -5.46
N LYS A 134 -7.52 8.61 -6.71
CA LYS A 134 -6.26 9.24 -7.11
C LYS A 134 -6.08 10.60 -6.44
N VAL A 135 -5.04 10.76 -5.62
CA VAL A 135 -4.74 12.01 -4.92
C VAL A 135 -4.33 13.10 -5.91
N GLN A 136 -4.88 14.31 -5.74
CA GLN A 136 -4.57 15.49 -6.54
C GLN A 136 -4.21 16.69 -5.65
N LEU A 137 -3.70 17.77 -6.25
CA LEU A 137 -3.53 19.04 -5.53
C LEU A 137 -4.90 19.56 -5.08
N GLY A 138 -4.97 20.04 -3.84
CA GLY A 138 -6.20 20.52 -3.22
C GLY A 138 -7.11 19.43 -2.65
N SER A 139 -6.86 18.14 -2.92
CA SER A 139 -7.59 17.03 -2.29
C SER A 139 -7.47 17.08 -0.77
N GLU A 140 -8.54 16.73 -0.06
CA GLU A 140 -8.49 16.41 1.36
C GLU A 140 -8.15 14.93 1.53
N VAL A 141 -7.16 14.64 2.36
CA VAL A 141 -6.64 13.28 2.55
C VAL A 141 -6.43 12.95 4.02
N ASN A 142 -6.41 11.66 4.33
CA ASN A 142 -6.09 11.13 5.65
C ASN A 142 -4.74 10.39 5.61
N LEU A 143 -3.85 10.73 6.53
CA LEU A 143 -2.51 10.13 6.65
C LEU A 143 -2.32 9.50 8.02
N CYS A 144 -1.74 8.31 8.09
CA CYS A 144 -1.42 7.64 9.36
C CYS A 144 0.09 7.55 9.55
N LEU A 145 0.53 7.64 10.81
CA LEU A 145 1.92 7.46 11.21
C LEU A 145 2.26 5.97 11.23
N LEU A 146 3.21 5.58 10.39
CA LEU A 146 3.71 4.21 10.27
C LEU A 146 5.16 4.13 10.70
N PHE A 147 5.62 2.91 10.98
CA PHE A 147 7.03 2.65 11.14
C PHE A 147 7.48 1.34 10.50
N ARG A 148 8.78 1.22 10.30
CA ARG A 148 9.43 -0.04 9.97
C ARG A 148 10.81 -0.13 10.61
N TYR A 149 11.25 -1.35 10.90
CA TYR A 149 12.62 -1.60 11.31
C TYR A 149 13.58 -1.41 10.12
N ILE A 150 14.74 -0.79 10.35
CA ILE A 150 15.81 -0.65 9.34
C ILE A 150 16.17 -2.02 8.76
N SER A 151 16.19 -3.04 9.61
CA SER A 151 16.50 -4.44 9.25
C SER A 151 15.37 -5.20 8.57
N SER A 152 14.18 -4.60 8.43
CA SER A 152 12.96 -5.24 7.93
C SER A 152 12.35 -4.49 6.76
N GLN A 153 11.63 -5.21 5.90
CA GLN A 153 10.81 -4.63 4.84
C GLN A 153 9.35 -4.43 5.26
N PHE A 154 8.96 -4.89 6.44
CA PHE A 154 7.58 -4.82 6.88
C PHE A 154 7.26 -3.49 7.52
N VAL A 155 6.12 -2.94 7.11
CA VAL A 155 5.55 -1.73 7.65
C VAL A 155 4.54 -2.13 8.72
N HIS A 156 4.54 -1.36 9.80
CA HIS A 156 3.71 -1.57 10.96
C HIS A 156 2.92 -0.30 11.26
N PHE A 157 1.64 -0.50 11.54
CA PHE A 157 0.68 0.55 11.88
C PHE A 157 0.62 0.82 13.38
N ASP A 158 1.00 -0.15 14.22
CA ASP A 158 0.98 -0.03 15.68
C ASP A 158 2.30 -0.47 16.32
N ILE A 159 2.73 0.27 17.35
CA ILE A 159 3.95 0.02 18.13
C ILE A 159 3.71 -1.12 19.15
N ASP A 160 2.45 -1.42 19.50
CA ASP A 160 2.07 -2.47 20.45
C ASP A 160 1.98 -3.88 19.83
N VAL A 161 2.92 -4.20 18.95
CA VAL A 161 3.12 -5.60 18.55
C VAL A 161 3.64 -6.35 19.77
N LYS A 162 2.75 -7.11 20.44
CA LYS A 162 3.04 -8.02 21.57
C LYS A 162 4.06 -9.14 21.25
N SER A 163 4.77 -9.04 20.13
CA SER A 163 6.01 -9.77 19.86
C SER A 163 7.00 -8.83 19.18
N LEU A 164 8.22 -8.73 19.73
CA LEU A 164 9.35 -8.02 19.14
C LEU A 164 9.82 -8.63 17.78
N ASP A 165 9.00 -9.43 17.09
CA ASP A 165 9.39 -9.98 15.79
C ASP A 165 9.24 -8.90 14.71
N LYS A 166 10.40 -8.37 14.31
CA LYS A 166 10.56 -7.37 13.26
C LYS A 166 10.08 -7.85 11.89
N ASN A 167 9.74 -9.14 11.73
CA ASN A 167 9.45 -9.79 10.46
C ASN A 167 8.10 -10.53 10.42
N ILE A 168 7.08 -9.97 11.08
CA ILE A 168 5.72 -10.51 11.06
C ILE A 168 5.02 -10.12 9.77
N LEU A 169 4.54 -11.14 9.06
CA LEU A 169 3.56 -10.98 7.99
C LEU A 169 2.18 -10.87 8.62
N LEU A 170 1.41 -9.88 8.19
CA LEU A 170 0.01 -9.74 8.63
C LEU A 170 -0.90 -10.67 7.82
N GLU A 171 -1.93 -11.19 8.45
CA GLU A 171 -3.04 -11.88 7.78
C GLU A 171 -3.91 -10.86 7.02
N LYS A 172 -4.61 -11.31 5.96
CA LYS A 172 -5.50 -10.44 5.17
C LYS A 172 -6.57 -9.73 6.00
N SER A 173 -7.04 -10.36 7.08
CA SER A 173 -8.06 -9.81 7.97
C SER A 173 -7.48 -8.89 9.06
N GLU A 174 -6.16 -8.85 9.23
CA GLU A 174 -5.50 -8.04 10.24
C GLU A 174 -5.39 -6.58 9.83
N MET A 175 -5.52 -5.71 10.82
CA MET A 175 -5.45 -4.26 10.62
C MET A 175 -4.04 -3.82 10.19
N GLY A 176 -3.96 -2.91 9.23
CA GLY A 176 -2.69 -2.38 8.73
C GLY A 176 -2.02 -3.26 7.67
N ILE A 177 -2.63 -4.40 7.31
CA ILE A 177 -2.19 -5.22 6.17
C ILE A 177 -2.11 -4.42 4.86
N GLN A 178 -2.93 -3.37 4.72
CA GLN A 178 -2.89 -2.51 3.53
C GLN A 178 -1.53 -1.84 3.31
N PHE A 179 -0.74 -1.67 4.37
CA PHE A 179 0.60 -1.06 4.31
C PHE A 179 1.70 -2.08 4.04
N GLN A 180 1.40 -3.38 4.11
CA GLN A 180 2.31 -4.45 3.70
C GLN A 180 2.07 -4.84 2.24
N ARG A 181 3.15 -5.18 1.54
CA ARG A 181 3.09 -5.67 0.14
C ARG A 181 2.94 -7.18 0.05
N VAL A 182 3.33 -7.87 1.12
CA VAL A 182 3.19 -9.31 1.25
C VAL A 182 2.49 -9.54 2.58
N GLY A 183 1.41 -10.31 2.55
CA GLY A 183 0.67 -10.77 3.72
C GLY A 183 0.45 -12.27 3.69
N GLN A 184 -0.34 -12.75 4.63
CA GLN A 184 -0.75 -14.15 4.73
C GLN A 184 -2.26 -14.30 4.59
N ILE A 185 -2.67 -15.50 4.21
CA ILE A 185 -4.05 -15.96 4.33
C ILE A 185 -4.06 -17.31 5.05
N SER A 186 -4.85 -17.37 6.11
CA SER A 186 -5.00 -18.55 6.96
C SER A 186 -5.83 -19.64 6.29
N ASP A 187 -6.87 -19.27 5.55
CA ASP A 187 -7.75 -20.22 4.89
C ASP A 187 -7.98 -19.82 3.42
N LEU A 188 -7.55 -20.68 2.50
CA LEU A 188 -7.82 -20.50 1.07
C LEU A 188 -9.31 -20.72 0.75
N ASN A 189 -10.03 -21.47 1.59
CA ASN A 189 -11.43 -21.77 1.39
C ASN A 189 -12.28 -20.49 1.37
N ASP A 190 -11.94 -19.48 2.17
CA ASP A 190 -12.64 -18.19 2.16
C ASP A 190 -12.60 -17.53 0.77
N VAL A 191 -11.44 -17.59 0.09
CA VAL A 191 -11.27 -17.04 -1.26
C VAL A 191 -12.09 -17.85 -2.27
N LEU A 192 -12.05 -19.18 -2.15
CA LEU A 192 -12.77 -20.09 -3.02
C LEU A 192 -14.29 -19.99 -2.85
N LEU A 193 -14.78 -19.78 -1.63
CA LEU A 193 -16.20 -19.58 -1.34
C LEU A 193 -16.72 -18.28 -1.98
N CYS A 194 -15.96 -17.19 -1.90
CA CYS A 194 -16.28 -15.96 -2.64
C CYS A 194 -16.28 -16.18 -4.16
N ASP A 195 -15.29 -16.91 -4.70
CA ASP A 195 -15.24 -17.24 -6.13
C ASP A 195 -16.46 -18.10 -6.54
N LEU A 196 -16.85 -19.07 -5.73
CA LEU A 196 -18.03 -19.92 -5.93
C LEU A 196 -19.32 -19.09 -5.94
N GLN A 197 -19.45 -18.15 -5.02
CA GLN A 197 -20.61 -17.26 -4.96
C GLN A 197 -20.75 -16.41 -6.22
N MET A 198 -19.65 -15.83 -6.71
CA MET A 198 -19.65 -15.06 -7.97
C MET A 198 -20.08 -15.91 -9.17
N LEU A 199 -19.58 -17.15 -9.27
CA LEU A 199 -19.98 -18.07 -10.34
C LEU A 199 -21.47 -18.40 -10.29
N ARG A 200 -22.01 -18.68 -9.10
CA ARG A 200 -23.42 -19.01 -8.92
C ARG A 200 -24.35 -17.84 -9.27
N ILE A 201 -23.97 -16.61 -8.89
CA ILE A 201 -24.68 -15.38 -9.28
C ILE A 201 -24.69 -15.26 -10.80
N ARG A 202 -23.53 -15.31 -11.45
CA ARG A 202 -23.46 -15.18 -12.92
C ARG A 202 -24.19 -16.33 -13.63
N ARG A 203 -24.12 -17.56 -13.11
CA ARG A 203 -24.86 -18.68 -13.69
C ARG A 203 -26.36 -18.40 -13.73
N HIS A 204 -26.91 -17.90 -12.63
CA HIS A 204 -28.32 -17.54 -12.55
C HIS A 204 -28.66 -16.40 -13.52
N GLU A 205 -27.80 -15.38 -13.63
CA GLU A 205 -27.95 -14.30 -14.62
C GLU A 205 -27.95 -14.84 -16.07
N SER A 206 -27.05 -15.77 -16.40
CA SER A 206 -26.97 -16.40 -17.72
C SER A 206 -28.15 -17.34 -17.99
N GLU A 207 -28.67 -18.04 -16.98
CA GLU A 207 -29.91 -18.84 -17.06
C GLU A 207 -31.13 -17.97 -17.41
N MET A 208 -31.25 -16.77 -16.82
CA MET A 208 -32.35 -15.84 -17.13
C MET A 208 -32.25 -15.23 -18.54
N ASN A 209 -31.05 -15.20 -19.14
CA ASN A 209 -30.78 -14.61 -20.44
C ASN A 209 -30.59 -15.66 -21.57
N ASP A 210 -30.89 -16.94 -21.33
CA ASP A 210 -30.75 -18.06 -22.28
C ASP A 210 -29.33 -18.25 -22.88
N LEU A 211 -28.27 -17.93 -22.13
CA LEU A 211 -26.87 -18.01 -22.58
C LEU A 211 -26.23 -19.39 -22.31
N SER A 212 -26.73 -20.43 -23.00
CA SER A 212 -26.34 -21.84 -22.77
C SER A 212 -24.83 -22.16 -22.85
N ASP A 213 -24.11 -21.56 -23.81
CA ASP A 213 -22.67 -21.79 -23.98
C ASP A 213 -21.83 -21.26 -22.82
N GLU A 214 -22.29 -20.19 -22.16
CA GLU A 214 -21.61 -19.61 -21.00
C GLU A 214 -21.81 -20.48 -19.75
N ILE A 215 -23.03 -21.00 -19.57
CA ILE A 215 -23.43 -21.83 -18.43
C ILE A 215 -22.52 -23.06 -18.30
N TYR A 216 -22.22 -23.74 -19.42
CA TYR A 216 -21.37 -24.94 -19.40
C TYR A 216 -20.00 -24.70 -18.75
N HIS A 217 -19.33 -23.60 -19.12
CA HIS A 217 -18.02 -23.27 -18.57
C HIS A 217 -18.08 -22.73 -17.14
N ILE A 218 -19.19 -22.09 -16.77
CA ILE A 218 -19.44 -21.69 -15.38
C ILE A 218 -19.64 -22.93 -14.50
N ASP A 219 -20.45 -23.91 -14.93
CA ASP A 219 -20.67 -25.16 -14.19
C ASP A 219 -19.39 -25.98 -14.04
N GLU A 220 -18.53 -26.00 -15.06
CA GLU A 220 -17.19 -26.59 -14.96
C GLU A 220 -16.35 -25.92 -13.87
N CYS A 221 -16.33 -24.59 -13.82
CA CYS A 221 -15.65 -23.84 -12.77
C CYS A 221 -16.21 -24.13 -11.37
N ILE A 222 -17.54 -24.19 -11.24
CA ILE A 222 -18.24 -24.52 -9.99
C ILE A 222 -17.82 -25.92 -9.51
N SER A 223 -17.87 -26.92 -10.40
CA SER A 223 -17.46 -28.29 -10.10
C SER A 223 -16.01 -28.39 -9.62
N ILE A 224 -15.10 -27.61 -10.22
CA ILE A 224 -13.70 -27.54 -9.80
C ILE A 224 -13.57 -26.98 -8.38
N ILE A 225 -14.28 -25.90 -8.04
CA ILE A 225 -14.25 -25.33 -6.68
C ILE A 225 -14.89 -26.29 -5.68
N GLU A 226 -16.08 -26.83 -5.97
CA GLU A 226 -16.80 -27.74 -5.09
C GLU A 226 -15.98 -29.01 -4.79
N GLY A 227 -15.31 -29.56 -5.81
CA GLY A 227 -14.38 -30.66 -5.63
C GLY A 227 -13.18 -30.31 -4.76
N THR A 228 -12.67 -29.08 -4.87
CA THR A 228 -11.56 -28.59 -4.03
C THR A 228 -11.99 -28.38 -2.57
N LEU A 229 -13.22 -27.90 -2.35
CA LEU A 229 -13.80 -27.66 -1.03
C LEU A 229 -14.40 -28.94 -0.40
N GLY A 230 -14.49 -30.05 -1.14
CA GLY A 230 -15.14 -31.28 -0.67
C GLY A 230 -16.66 -31.16 -0.54
N LEU A 231 -17.29 -30.28 -1.33
CA LEU A 231 -18.73 -29.98 -1.31
C LEU A 231 -19.55 -30.84 -2.30
N ASN A 232 -18.91 -31.77 -3.01
CA ASN A 232 -19.57 -32.64 -3.99
C ASN A 232 -20.72 -33.43 -3.34
N GLY A 233 -21.96 -33.18 -3.79
CA GLY A 233 -23.16 -33.87 -3.29
C GLY A 233 -23.79 -33.25 -2.04
N VAL A 234 -23.34 -32.06 -1.61
CA VAL A 234 -24.01 -31.27 -0.57
C VAL A 234 -25.08 -30.40 -1.25
N ASP A 235 -26.34 -30.50 -0.80
CA ASP A 235 -27.41 -29.59 -1.22
C ASP A 235 -27.15 -28.19 -0.63
N ILE A 236 -26.40 -27.38 -1.34
CA ILE A 236 -26.13 -25.99 -0.98
C ILE A 236 -27.19 -25.11 -1.65
N PRO A 237 -27.77 -24.10 -0.96
CA PRO A 237 -28.71 -23.18 -1.56
C PRO A 237 -28.18 -22.60 -2.88
N LYS A 238 -29.03 -22.58 -3.91
CA LYS A 238 -28.67 -22.12 -5.27
C LYS A 238 -28.17 -20.67 -5.30
N TYR A 239 -28.51 -19.87 -4.29
CA TYR A 239 -27.92 -18.56 -4.01
C TYR A 239 -28.30 -18.16 -2.57
N GLU A 240 -27.41 -17.48 -1.85
CA GLU A 240 -27.82 -16.52 -0.82
C GLU A 240 -27.85 -15.18 -1.53
N THR A 241 -28.99 -14.51 -1.63
CA THR A 241 -29.08 -13.18 -2.26
C THR A 241 -28.33 -12.17 -1.39
N PRO A 242 -27.19 -11.59 -1.81
CA PRO A 242 -26.88 -10.25 -1.35
C PRO A 242 -27.68 -9.29 -2.24
N SER A 243 -28.21 -8.22 -1.66
CA SER A 243 -28.86 -7.13 -2.40
C SER A 243 -27.90 -6.31 -3.27
N ASN A 244 -26.71 -6.81 -3.61
CA ASN A 244 -25.62 -6.01 -4.17
C ASN A 244 -24.84 -6.75 -5.27
N ASP A 245 -24.54 -5.98 -6.31
CA ASP A 245 -23.75 -6.26 -7.52
C ASP A 245 -22.58 -7.24 -7.30
N SER A 246 -22.43 -8.25 -8.18
CA SER A 246 -21.37 -9.28 -8.11
C SER A 246 -19.95 -8.68 -8.03
N PHE A 247 -19.78 -7.47 -8.58
CA PHE A 247 -18.57 -6.69 -8.50
C PHE A 247 -18.14 -6.36 -7.06
N ASN A 248 -19.07 -6.19 -6.12
CA ASN A 248 -18.74 -5.92 -4.72
C ASN A 248 -17.97 -7.07 -4.04
N LEU A 249 -18.18 -8.31 -4.49
CA LEU A 249 -17.44 -9.48 -3.99
C LEU A 249 -15.96 -9.46 -4.44
N LEU A 250 -15.63 -8.66 -5.46
CA LEU A 250 -14.26 -8.45 -5.91
C LEU A 250 -13.54 -7.36 -5.12
N LEU A 251 -14.25 -6.52 -4.38
CA LEU A 251 -13.66 -5.41 -3.65
C LEU A 251 -13.04 -5.88 -2.33
N SER A 252 -11.75 -5.63 -2.16
CA SER A 252 -11.09 -5.69 -0.87
C SER A 252 -11.39 -4.40 -0.12
N ASP A 253 -12.20 -4.51 0.94
CA ASP A 253 -12.51 -3.37 1.79
C ASP A 253 -11.45 -3.21 2.88
N TYR A 254 -10.74 -2.09 2.83
CA TYR A 254 -9.84 -1.63 3.87
C TYR A 254 -10.49 -0.43 4.56
N SER A 255 -11.49 -0.73 5.38
CA SER A 255 -12.30 0.27 6.07
C SER A 255 -11.45 1.26 6.86
N GLU A 256 -11.45 2.50 6.40
CA GLU A 256 -10.83 3.62 7.08
C GLU A 256 -11.45 3.85 8.47
N SER A 257 -12.78 3.73 8.58
CA SER A 257 -13.47 3.87 9.86
C SER A 257 -13.00 2.85 10.88
N ARG A 258 -12.79 1.59 10.49
CA ARG A 258 -12.27 0.55 11.37
C ARG A 258 -10.87 0.86 11.91
N LEU A 259 -10.00 1.43 11.06
CA LEU A 259 -8.66 1.87 11.48
C LEU A 259 -8.73 3.05 12.44
N LEU A 260 -9.60 4.02 12.16
CA LEU A 260 -9.82 5.17 13.03
C LEU A 260 -10.41 4.77 14.38
N ASP A 261 -11.36 3.85 14.40
CA ASP A 261 -11.98 3.33 15.61
C ASP A 261 -10.94 2.64 16.52
N GLU A 262 -10.08 1.80 15.95
CA GLU A 262 -9.01 1.15 16.72
C GLU A 262 -8.02 2.18 17.28
N LEU A 263 -7.60 3.16 16.46
CA LEU A 263 -6.69 4.21 16.91
C LEU A 263 -7.33 5.11 17.98
N GLY A 264 -8.62 5.43 17.84
CA GLY A 264 -9.39 6.19 18.82
C GLY A 264 -9.53 5.45 20.15
N TYR A 265 -9.88 4.16 20.10
CA TYR A 265 -9.96 3.30 21.28
C TYR A 265 -8.61 3.19 22.00
N ARG A 266 -7.52 2.98 21.27
CA ARG A 266 -6.18 2.88 21.87
C ARG A 266 -5.63 4.21 22.36
N PHE A 267 -5.96 5.34 21.74
CA PHE A 267 -5.60 6.64 22.29
C PHE A 267 -6.20 6.83 23.69
N ILE A 268 -7.43 6.38 23.91
CA ILE A 268 -8.08 6.40 25.23
C ILE A 268 -7.37 5.46 26.22
N CYS A 269 -6.93 4.27 25.77
CA CYS A 269 -6.27 3.28 26.64
C CYS A 269 -4.78 3.53 26.90
N SER A 270 -4.07 4.23 26.02
CA SER A 270 -2.60 4.41 26.09
C SER A 270 -2.13 5.53 27.03
N LEU A 271 -3.05 6.22 27.72
CA LEU A 271 -2.70 7.12 28.83
C LEU A 271 -2.00 6.38 30.00
N ASP A 272 -2.03 5.05 30.04
CA ASP A 272 -1.54 4.24 31.18
C ASP A 272 -0.35 3.29 30.92
N SER A 273 0.45 3.44 29.84
CA SER A 273 1.56 2.49 29.58
C SER A 273 2.95 3.12 29.39
N ASN A 274 3.72 3.15 30.49
CA ASN A 274 5.17 3.35 30.51
C ASN A 274 5.91 2.03 30.19
N THR A 275 6.17 1.63 28.93
CA THR A 275 7.05 0.45 28.68
C THR A 275 7.71 0.26 27.29
N VAL A 276 7.88 1.26 26.41
CA VAL A 276 8.64 1.04 25.14
C VAL A 276 9.72 2.10 24.89
N GLN A 277 10.75 2.14 25.75
CA GLN A 277 11.89 3.08 25.59
C GLN A 277 13.08 2.53 24.78
N ASN A 278 13.13 1.25 24.40
CA ASN A 278 14.42 0.63 24.07
C ASN A 278 14.79 0.35 22.60
N ASN A 279 14.03 0.74 21.56
CA ASN A 279 14.44 0.42 20.16
C ASN A 279 14.14 1.48 19.07
N ILE A 280 13.81 2.73 19.40
CA ILE A 280 13.42 3.76 18.42
C ILE A 280 14.53 4.08 17.39
N LYS A 281 15.80 3.92 17.76
CA LYS A 281 16.95 4.25 16.89
C LYS A 281 17.05 3.34 15.65
N ASP A 282 16.45 2.16 15.71
CA ASP A 282 16.50 1.17 14.63
C ASP A 282 15.30 1.24 13.68
N MET A 283 14.54 2.33 13.75
CA MET A 283 13.25 2.49 13.08
C MET A 283 13.25 3.68 12.12
N PHE A 284 12.54 3.52 11.00
CA PHE A 284 12.07 4.66 10.22
C PHE A 284 10.60 4.93 10.57
N TYR A 285 10.26 6.21 10.70
CA TYR A 285 8.89 6.69 10.86
C TYR A 285 8.52 7.58 9.69
N PHE A 286 7.30 7.43 9.20
CA PHE A 286 6.78 8.20 8.08
C PHE A 286 5.25 8.20 8.11
N TYR A 287 4.65 9.21 7.51
CA TYR A 287 3.20 9.22 7.28
C TYR A 287 2.90 8.73 5.87
N GLN A 288 1.88 7.88 5.75
CA GLN A 288 1.38 7.37 4.48
C GLN A 288 -0.15 7.48 4.43
N LEU A 289 -0.71 7.58 3.22
CA LEU A 289 -2.15 7.60 2.98
C LEU A 289 -2.82 6.33 3.52
N PHE A 290 -4.00 6.48 4.13
CA PHE A 290 -4.69 5.42 4.87
C PHE A 290 -4.99 4.17 4.03
N ASP A 291 -5.32 4.33 2.76
CA ASP A 291 -5.64 3.22 1.85
C ASP A 291 -4.41 2.43 1.38
N GLY A 292 -3.20 2.81 1.81
CA GLY A 292 -1.97 2.12 1.45
C GLY A 292 -1.38 2.51 0.08
N GLN A 293 -1.92 3.53 -0.60
CA GLN A 293 -1.27 4.12 -1.76
C GLN A 293 0.16 4.60 -1.42
N PHE A 294 1.05 4.68 -2.43
CA PHE A 294 2.42 5.18 -2.27
C PHE A 294 2.49 6.71 -2.22
N VAL A 295 1.65 7.30 -1.36
CA VAL A 295 1.56 8.73 -1.09
C VAL A 295 2.05 8.96 0.34
N PHE A 296 3.15 9.69 0.48
CA PHE A 296 3.84 9.91 1.75
C PHE A 296 3.98 11.40 2.08
N LEU A 297 3.94 11.73 3.36
CA LEU A 297 4.14 13.11 3.81
C LEU A 297 5.58 13.57 3.57
N GLU A 298 5.74 14.83 3.18
CA GLU A 298 7.05 15.43 2.97
C GLU A 298 7.89 15.44 4.26
N PRO A 299 9.19 15.08 4.21
CA PRO A 299 10.05 15.11 5.39
C PRO A 299 10.11 16.45 6.12
N PHE A 300 9.90 17.56 5.40
CA PHE A 300 9.80 18.89 6.01
C PHE A 300 8.58 19.01 6.94
N CYS A 301 7.40 18.56 6.51
CA CYS A 301 6.21 18.55 7.36
C CYS A 301 6.43 17.65 8.59
N VAL A 302 7.07 16.49 8.41
CA VAL A 302 7.44 15.61 9.52
C VAL A 302 8.38 16.32 10.51
N GLN A 303 9.35 17.10 10.01
CA GLN A 303 10.28 17.87 10.86
C GLN A 303 9.56 18.97 11.66
N VAL A 304 8.60 19.66 11.05
CA VAL A 304 7.77 20.66 11.72
C VAL A 304 6.95 19.99 12.83
N LEU A 305 6.28 18.87 12.55
CA LEU A 305 5.55 18.09 13.55
C LEU A 305 6.47 17.62 14.68
N LEU A 306 7.66 17.10 14.38
CA LEU A 306 8.62 16.69 15.40
C LEU A 306 9.07 17.85 16.31
N THR A 307 9.13 19.06 15.77
CA THR A 307 9.48 20.25 16.57
C THR A 307 8.32 20.67 17.48
N GLU A 308 7.09 20.54 17.01
CA GLU A 308 5.88 20.81 17.81
C GLU A 308 5.69 19.78 18.94
N PHE A 309 5.74 18.49 18.61
CA PHE A 309 5.41 17.40 19.53
C PHE A 309 6.63 16.90 20.33
N GLY A 310 7.83 17.40 20.00
CA GLY A 310 9.08 17.18 20.72
C GLY A 310 9.72 15.79 20.56
N SER A 311 8.92 14.74 20.37
CA SER A 311 9.41 13.36 20.20
C SER A 311 8.56 12.57 19.20
N ILE A 312 9.13 11.50 18.65
CA ILE A 312 8.45 10.60 17.72
C ILE A 312 7.23 9.91 18.39
N GLN A 313 7.32 9.58 19.67
CA GLN A 313 6.24 8.92 20.41
C GLN A 313 4.99 9.79 20.48
N ASN A 314 5.20 11.11 20.60
CA ASN A 314 4.15 12.12 20.73
C ASN A 314 3.60 12.61 19.38
N LEU A 315 4.16 12.16 18.25
CA LEU A 315 3.62 12.53 16.95
C LEU A 315 2.16 12.06 16.82
N PRO A 316 1.29 12.87 16.20
CA PRO A 316 -0.07 12.47 15.88
C PRO A 316 -0.08 11.11 15.17
N LYS A 317 -0.90 10.16 15.64
CA LYS A 317 -1.02 8.87 14.94
C LYS A 317 -1.74 9.01 13.60
N VAL A 318 -2.56 10.05 13.49
CA VAL A 318 -3.37 10.37 12.31
C VAL A 318 -3.31 11.86 12.04
N LEU A 319 -3.35 12.21 10.75
CA LEU A 319 -3.59 13.56 10.25
C LEU A 319 -4.85 13.46 9.39
N LEU A 320 -5.97 13.95 9.93
CA LEU A 320 -7.29 13.82 9.32
C LEU A 320 -7.66 15.07 8.53
N ASN A 321 -8.34 14.85 7.39
CA ASN A 321 -8.91 15.84 6.49
C ASN A 321 -7.90 16.96 6.17
N VAL A 322 -6.68 16.56 5.81
CA VAL A 322 -5.62 17.52 5.50
C VAL A 322 -5.61 17.85 4.02
N GLN A 323 -5.57 19.14 3.69
CA GLN A 323 -5.49 19.58 2.30
C GLN A 323 -4.09 19.39 1.73
N VAL A 324 -4.01 18.79 0.54
CA VAL A 324 -2.76 18.64 -0.22
C VAL A 324 -2.38 19.98 -0.88
N LEU A 325 -1.35 20.62 -0.35
CA LEU A 325 -0.80 21.88 -0.89
C LEU A 325 0.27 21.63 -1.96
N SER A 326 1.03 20.54 -1.81
CA SER A 326 2.13 20.20 -2.70
C SER A 326 2.14 18.73 -3.06
N MET A 327 2.55 18.43 -4.28
CA MET A 327 2.69 17.05 -4.74
C MET A 327 3.92 16.93 -5.64
N ARG A 328 4.78 15.97 -5.31
CA ARG A 328 5.95 15.60 -6.10
C ARG A 328 5.91 14.12 -6.42
N GLU A 329 5.84 13.83 -7.70
CA GLU A 329 5.92 12.49 -8.25
C GLU A 329 7.37 12.14 -8.61
N PHE A 330 7.78 10.91 -8.36
CA PHE A 330 8.99 10.32 -8.94
C PHE A 330 8.91 8.80 -8.99
N VAL A 331 9.66 8.19 -9.92
CA VAL A 331 9.85 6.75 -9.99
C VAL A 331 10.97 6.32 -9.06
N LEU A 332 10.71 5.31 -8.22
CA LEU A 332 11.67 4.82 -7.23
C LEU A 332 12.86 4.13 -7.91
N ASP A 333 14.05 4.67 -7.65
CA ASP A 333 15.31 4.26 -8.24
C ASP A 333 16.43 4.19 -7.17
N SER A 334 17.63 3.82 -7.59
CA SER A 334 18.76 3.71 -6.65
C SER A 334 19.17 5.04 -6.02
N LYS A 335 18.94 6.18 -6.68
CA LYS A 335 19.29 7.51 -6.16
C LYS A 335 18.26 8.00 -5.15
N SER A 336 16.97 7.85 -5.45
CA SER A 336 15.86 8.23 -4.59
C SER A 336 15.79 7.38 -3.32
N ILE A 337 16.07 6.07 -3.36
CA ILE A 337 16.17 5.23 -2.14
C ILE A 337 17.28 5.70 -1.19
N ARG A 338 18.42 6.18 -1.72
CA ARG A 338 19.48 6.76 -0.87
C ARG A 338 19.01 8.04 -0.18
N ARG A 339 18.15 8.82 -0.83
CA ARG A 339 17.54 10.03 -0.30
C ARG A 339 16.42 9.72 0.70
N TYR A 340 15.54 8.77 0.38
CA TYR A 340 14.37 8.39 1.17
C TYR A 340 14.52 6.95 1.66
N LYS A 341 15.41 6.75 2.63
CA LYS A 341 15.74 5.40 3.14
C LYS A 341 14.53 4.66 3.71
N PHE A 342 13.53 5.38 4.21
CA PHE A 342 12.29 4.78 4.72
C PHE A 342 11.51 4.04 3.62
N LEU A 343 11.65 4.42 2.34
CA LEU A 343 11.00 3.77 1.20
C LEU A 343 11.70 2.50 0.71
N SER A 344 12.75 2.02 1.39
CA SER A 344 13.50 0.84 0.90
C SER A 344 12.73 -0.48 0.98
N HIS A 345 11.50 -0.47 1.50
CA HIS A 345 10.58 -1.60 1.49
C HIS A 345 9.79 -1.69 0.17
N ILE A 346 9.78 -0.62 -0.62
CA ILE A 346 9.00 -0.51 -1.86
C ILE A 346 9.83 -1.03 -3.04
N PRO A 347 9.21 -1.78 -3.98
CA PRO A 347 9.88 -2.21 -5.20
C PRO A 347 10.46 -1.05 -6.04
N TYR A 348 11.63 -1.28 -6.62
CA TYR A 348 12.17 -0.36 -7.63
C TYR A 348 11.23 -0.26 -8.84
N GLY A 349 11.11 0.95 -9.38
CA GLY A 349 10.20 1.26 -10.48
C GLY A 349 8.84 1.77 -10.02
N SER A 350 8.46 1.57 -8.74
CA SER A 350 7.21 2.09 -8.21
C SER A 350 7.14 3.61 -8.30
N THR A 351 6.01 4.13 -8.78
CA THR A 351 5.69 5.55 -8.73
C THR A 351 5.38 5.96 -7.29
N ILE A 352 6.07 6.98 -6.79
CA ILE A 352 5.93 7.51 -5.43
C ILE A 352 5.47 8.96 -5.51
N TYR A 353 4.55 9.31 -4.61
CA TYR A 353 4.11 10.68 -4.39
C TYR A 353 4.56 11.16 -3.01
N ILE A 354 5.26 12.30 -2.98
CA ILE A 354 5.57 13.01 -1.74
C ILE A 354 4.69 14.25 -1.70
N ILE A 355 3.83 14.33 -0.70
CA ILE A 355 2.86 15.40 -0.54
C ILE A 355 3.23 16.36 0.59
N GLY A 356 2.99 17.64 0.36
CA GLY A 356 3.00 18.67 1.41
C GLY A 356 1.56 19.02 1.72
N ILE A 357 1.26 19.23 2.99
CA ILE A 357 -0.11 19.46 3.48
C ILE A 357 -0.22 20.80 4.19
N ASP A 358 -1.43 21.29 4.40
CA ASP A 358 -1.66 22.37 5.35
C ASP A 358 -1.44 21.88 6.79
N ILE A 359 -0.27 22.21 7.33
CA ILE A 359 0.16 21.79 8.66
C ILE A 359 -0.33 22.73 9.77
N LYS A 360 -0.91 23.88 9.44
CA LYS A 360 -1.22 24.95 10.41
C LYS A 360 -2.16 24.46 11.52
N GLN A 361 -3.05 23.53 11.22
CA GLN A 361 -3.98 22.95 12.19
C GLN A 361 -3.31 22.10 13.27
N PHE A 362 -2.06 21.69 13.08
CA PHE A 362 -1.32 20.84 14.01
C PHE A 362 -0.21 21.56 14.77
N ILE A 363 0.06 22.84 14.49
CA ILE A 363 1.21 23.56 15.06
C ILE A 363 0.77 24.80 15.83
N THR A 364 1.52 25.11 16.90
CA THR A 364 1.28 26.32 17.70
C THR A 364 1.85 27.57 17.02
N PRO A 365 1.44 28.78 17.44
CA PRO A 365 2.03 30.03 16.96
C PRO A 365 3.56 30.09 17.16
N LYS A 366 4.06 29.46 18.24
CA LYS A 366 5.50 29.36 18.53
C LYS A 366 6.25 28.65 17.41
N THR A 367 5.79 27.46 17.02
CA THR A 367 6.41 26.68 15.94
C THR A 367 6.19 27.35 14.58
N THR A 368 5.03 27.98 14.39
CA THR A 368 4.73 28.74 13.17
C THR A 368 5.76 29.87 12.96
N ILE A 369 6.10 30.61 14.02
CA ILE A 369 7.14 31.65 13.98
C ILE A 369 8.51 31.04 13.69
N ALA A 370 8.86 29.92 14.34
CA ALA A 370 10.15 29.26 14.15
C ALA A 370 10.41 28.80 12.71
N PHE A 371 9.37 28.42 11.97
CA PHE A 371 9.46 27.95 10.58
C PHE A 371 8.93 28.94 9.55
N LYS A 372 8.59 30.18 9.94
CA LYS A 372 7.91 31.17 9.09
C LYS A 372 8.59 31.37 7.74
N ASP A 373 9.88 31.71 7.75
CA ASP A 373 10.62 32.03 6.52
C ASP A 373 10.68 30.84 5.56
N GLU A 374 10.85 29.62 6.10
CA GLU A 374 10.93 28.38 5.33
C GLU A 374 9.56 27.98 4.77
N LEU A 375 8.48 28.14 5.54
CA LEU A 375 7.10 27.94 5.09
C LEU A 375 6.75 28.90 3.94
N GLU A 376 7.03 30.20 4.11
CA GLU A 376 6.79 31.22 3.08
C GLU A 376 7.66 31.00 1.83
N ARG A 377 8.92 30.59 2.01
CA ARG A 377 9.81 30.26 0.89
C ARG A 377 9.28 29.06 0.09
N ARG A 378 8.79 28.03 0.77
CA ARG A 378 8.20 26.84 0.13
C ARG A 378 6.90 27.18 -0.59
N GLN A 379 6.02 27.98 0.04
CA GLN A 379 4.79 28.46 -0.57
C GLN A 379 5.05 29.29 -1.84
N ARG A 380 6.03 30.21 -1.82
CA ARG A 380 6.43 30.95 -3.03
C ARG A 380 6.93 30.03 -4.13
N LYS A 381 7.78 29.05 -3.79
CA LYS A 381 8.28 28.07 -4.78
C LYS A 381 7.16 27.24 -5.39
N MET A 382 6.13 26.93 -4.61
CA MET A 382 4.94 26.22 -5.07
C MET A 382 4.18 27.01 -6.12
N ILE A 383 3.81 28.25 -5.78
CA ILE A 383 3.09 29.16 -6.68
C ILE A 383 3.87 29.34 -7.99
N ASN A 384 5.17 29.63 -7.90
CA ASN A 384 6.00 29.81 -9.09
C ASN A 384 6.07 28.55 -9.98
N ASN A 385 6.13 27.36 -9.38
CA ASN A 385 6.16 26.10 -10.13
C ASN A 385 4.81 25.80 -10.80
N GLU A 386 3.71 26.13 -10.12
CA GLU A 386 2.36 25.99 -10.66
C GLU A 386 2.13 26.98 -11.82
N GLU A 387 2.53 28.24 -11.66
CA GLU A 387 2.52 29.24 -12.72
C GLU A 387 3.35 28.79 -13.93
N ALA A 388 4.56 28.26 -13.71
CA ALA A 388 5.39 27.73 -14.78
C ALA A 388 4.71 26.56 -15.53
N ARG A 389 4.11 25.61 -14.81
CA ARG A 389 3.35 24.51 -15.42
C ARG A 389 2.15 25.02 -16.23
N ASN A 390 1.41 25.99 -15.70
CA ASN A 390 0.26 26.56 -16.39
C ASN A 390 0.67 27.31 -17.67
N ILE A 391 1.83 27.98 -17.67
CA ILE A 391 2.41 28.59 -18.86
C ILE A 391 2.81 27.53 -19.90
N ASP A 392 3.45 26.44 -19.48
CA ASP A 392 3.85 25.35 -20.37
C ASP A 392 2.65 24.64 -21.00
N LEU A 393 1.59 24.38 -20.23
CA LEU A 393 0.33 23.80 -20.72
C LEU A 393 -0.35 24.69 -21.77
N ARG A 394 -0.29 26.02 -21.61
CA ARG A 394 -0.81 26.97 -22.61
C ARG A 394 0.02 27.00 -23.89
N ARG A 395 1.33 26.73 -23.80
CA ARG A 395 2.24 26.73 -24.95
C ARG A 395 2.17 25.43 -25.75
N ASN A 396 1.95 24.30 -25.09
CA ASN A 396 1.80 22.98 -25.72
C ASN A 396 0.49 22.33 -25.26
N PRO A 397 -0.66 22.72 -25.83
CA PRO A 397 -1.89 21.98 -25.61
C PRO A 397 -1.68 20.55 -26.16
N LYS A 398 -1.81 19.54 -25.29
CA LYS A 398 -1.83 18.15 -25.74
C LYS A 398 -3.08 17.99 -26.61
N THR A 399 -2.90 17.93 -27.93
CA THR A 399 -3.92 17.41 -28.84
C THR A 399 -3.86 15.89 -28.73
N ASP A 400 -4.95 15.26 -28.31
CA ASP A 400 -5.06 13.81 -28.09
C ASP A 400 -4.88 12.95 -29.36
N ASP A 401 -4.68 13.55 -30.55
CA ASP A 401 -4.63 12.83 -31.83
C ASP A 401 -3.27 12.20 -32.22
N ASN A 402 -2.24 12.23 -31.37
CA ASN A 402 -0.90 11.71 -31.73
C ASN A 402 -0.40 10.53 -30.87
N LEU A 403 -1.29 9.79 -30.22
CA LEU A 403 -0.93 8.61 -29.41
C LEU A 403 -0.82 7.29 -30.20
N ILE A 404 -1.21 7.26 -31.48
CA ILE A 404 -1.22 6.00 -32.26
C ILE A 404 0.12 5.72 -32.97
N ASP A 405 0.94 6.74 -33.30
CA ASP A 405 2.10 6.57 -34.19
C ASP A 405 3.48 6.45 -33.51
N GLN A 406 3.59 6.66 -32.19
CA GLN A 406 4.89 6.63 -31.50
C GLN A 406 5.21 5.30 -30.79
N GLU A 407 4.21 4.50 -30.44
CA GLU A 407 4.45 3.20 -29.79
C GLU A 407 5.03 2.14 -30.74
N ALA A 408 4.83 2.29 -32.06
CA ALA A 408 5.37 1.37 -33.07
C ALA A 408 6.87 1.54 -33.38
N LYS A 409 7.54 2.61 -32.91
CA LYS A 409 8.96 2.90 -33.25
C LYS A 409 9.97 2.70 -32.11
N SER A 410 9.54 2.24 -30.93
CA SER A 410 10.43 2.07 -29.77
C SER A 410 10.80 0.61 -29.44
N TYR A 411 10.86 -0.28 -30.43
CA TYR A 411 11.59 -1.54 -30.28
C TYR A 411 12.93 -1.47 -31.00
N ASN A 412 13.94 -0.93 -30.31
CA ASN A 412 15.34 -1.15 -30.66
C ASN A 412 16.15 -1.40 -29.38
N PRO A 413 16.94 -2.49 -29.30
CA PRO A 413 17.73 -2.80 -28.11
C PRO A 413 18.85 -1.77 -27.92
N PRO A 414 19.19 -1.38 -26.67
CA PRO A 414 20.12 -0.27 -26.46
C PRO A 414 21.56 -0.68 -26.80
N LYS A 415 22.16 0.02 -27.77
CA LYS A 415 23.62 0.10 -27.93
C LYS A 415 24.18 1.03 -26.84
N ARG A 416 25.27 0.59 -26.20
CA ARG A 416 26.08 1.38 -25.27
C ARG A 416 26.66 2.60 -25.98
N THR A 417 26.43 3.78 -25.41
CA THR A 417 27.31 4.93 -25.63
C THR A 417 27.59 5.62 -24.30
N ILE A 418 28.87 5.73 -24.00
CA ILE A 418 29.47 6.44 -22.87
C ILE A 418 29.51 7.92 -23.23
N LEU A 419 29.12 8.81 -22.31
CA LEU A 419 29.73 10.16 -22.22
C LEU A 419 29.46 10.81 -20.86
N ASN A 420 30.57 11.27 -20.29
CA ASN A 420 30.69 12.06 -19.08
C ASN A 420 30.17 13.48 -19.31
N SER A 421 29.53 14.08 -18.30
CA SER A 421 29.95 15.38 -17.78
C SER A 421 29.34 15.65 -16.40
N SER A 422 30.18 16.24 -15.58
CA SER A 422 30.04 16.50 -14.16
C SER A 422 29.88 17.99 -13.91
N SER A 423 28.94 18.38 -13.06
CA SER A 423 29.08 19.55 -12.19
C SER A 423 28.17 19.41 -10.97
N ASN A 424 28.80 19.58 -9.82
CA ASN A 424 28.37 19.13 -8.50
C ASN A 424 27.57 20.19 -7.76
N GLY A 425 26.55 19.75 -7.02
CA GLY A 425 25.95 20.45 -5.89
C GLY A 425 25.62 19.42 -4.81
N TYR A 426 26.63 19.01 -4.04
CA TYR A 426 26.50 18.00 -2.98
C TYR A 426 25.67 18.56 -1.82
N MET A 427 24.52 17.93 -1.52
CA MET A 427 23.90 18.03 -0.20
C MET A 427 24.20 16.75 0.57
N SER A 428 24.78 16.92 1.76
CA SER A 428 25.32 15.85 2.59
C SER A 428 24.23 15.03 3.30
N SER A 429 24.61 13.83 3.71
CA SER A 429 23.81 12.76 4.32
C SER A 429 23.26 13.05 5.73
N SER A 430 23.08 14.31 6.12
CA SER A 430 22.74 14.73 7.50
C SER A 430 21.27 15.16 7.70
N SER A 431 20.43 15.11 6.66
CA SER A 431 19.03 15.60 6.72
C SER A 431 17.99 14.57 7.18
N PHE A 432 18.40 13.50 7.86
CA PHE A 432 17.51 12.63 8.64
C PHE A 432 18.10 12.47 10.03
N PRO A 433 17.33 12.70 11.11
CA PRO A 433 17.84 12.51 12.47
C PRO A 433 18.19 11.03 12.66
N THR A 434 19.48 10.74 12.62
CA THR A 434 20.05 9.49 13.13
C THR A 434 20.61 9.87 14.50
N LEU A 435 20.05 9.33 15.58
CA LEU A 435 20.52 9.59 16.94
C LEU A 435 21.96 9.06 17.10
N THR A 436 22.97 9.91 16.95
CA THR A 436 24.35 9.63 17.36
C THR A 436 24.78 10.56 18.51
N ASN A 437 25.54 9.96 19.41
CA ASN A 437 25.80 10.39 20.78
C ASN A 437 26.38 11.81 20.93
N HIS A 438 25.83 12.57 21.88
CA HIS A 438 26.54 13.64 22.55
C HIS A 438 27.80 13.08 23.21
N LYS A 439 28.98 13.53 22.76
CA LYS A 439 30.23 13.38 23.51
C LYS A 439 30.43 14.62 24.37
N ASN A 440 30.62 14.39 25.67
CA ASN A 440 31.25 15.29 26.61
C ASN A 440 32.64 15.73 26.12
N GLY A 441 33.04 16.97 26.43
CA GLY A 441 34.44 17.39 26.36
C GLY A 441 34.68 18.89 26.16
N ASN A 442 34.54 19.65 27.26
CA ASN A 442 35.28 20.85 27.72
C ASN A 442 36.11 21.69 26.73
N VAL A 443 36.00 23.04 26.80
CA VAL A 443 37.06 23.95 27.35
C VAL A 443 36.45 25.29 27.82
N ILE A 444 36.39 25.46 29.15
CA ILE A 444 36.77 26.62 29.98
C ILE A 444 36.80 28.04 29.36
N ARG A 445 35.99 28.95 29.94
CA ARG A 445 36.48 30.27 30.37
C ARG A 445 35.71 30.76 31.60
N ALA A 446 36.44 30.84 32.72
CA ALA A 446 35.98 31.37 33.99
C ALA A 446 36.01 32.91 33.98
N VAL A 447 34.99 33.53 34.58
CA VAL A 447 35.11 34.82 35.28
C VAL A 447 34.21 34.76 36.52
N ASN A 448 34.82 35.00 37.67
CA ASN A 448 34.24 34.98 39.02
C ASN A 448 33.35 36.20 39.28
N SER A 449 32.23 36.03 40.01
CA SER A 449 31.85 36.95 41.13
C SER A 449 30.79 36.32 42.07
N THR A 450 31.27 35.91 43.25
CA THR A 450 30.71 36.13 44.61
C THR A 450 29.21 36.03 44.91
N ASN A 451 28.90 35.04 45.77
CA ASN A 451 28.09 35.06 47.01
C ASN A 451 26.77 35.85 47.05
N HIS A 452 25.66 35.15 47.29
CA HIS A 452 24.90 35.29 48.55
C HIS A 452 23.92 34.13 48.78
N GLU A 453 23.88 33.71 50.03
CA GLU A 453 23.02 32.68 50.62
C GLU A 453 21.52 33.04 50.69
N ARG A 454 20.71 31.98 50.83
CA ARG A 454 19.41 31.90 51.53
C ARG A 454 18.19 32.58 50.88
N ASN A 455 17.21 31.77 50.45
CA ASN A 455 15.96 31.54 51.19
C ASN A 455 14.95 30.70 50.38
N ILE A 456 14.36 29.72 51.07
CA ILE A 456 13.14 29.02 50.70
C ILE A 456 11.95 29.94 51.06
N PRO A 457 10.95 30.09 50.17
CA PRO A 457 9.56 29.92 50.60
C PRO A 457 8.77 29.08 49.57
N GLN A 458 8.12 28.01 50.02
CA GLN A 458 6.68 27.95 50.32
C GLN A 458 5.77 28.17 49.11
N GLU A 459 5.06 27.08 48.78
CA GLU A 459 3.89 27.02 47.92
C GLU A 459 2.86 28.11 48.27
N PRO A 460 2.11 28.58 47.26
CA PRO A 460 0.72 28.90 47.45
C PRO A 460 -0.15 27.99 46.60
N GLU A 461 -1.00 27.22 47.28
CA GLU A 461 -2.31 26.86 46.77
C GLU A 461 -3.02 28.14 46.30
N TYR A 462 -3.58 28.15 45.09
CA TYR A 462 -4.96 28.60 44.88
C TYR A 462 -5.42 28.41 43.41
N ARG A 463 -6.60 27.76 43.33
CA ARG A 463 -7.72 28.05 42.43
C ARG A 463 -7.62 27.66 40.96
N ASN A 464 -8.24 26.50 40.70
CA ASN A 464 -9.04 26.21 39.51
C ASN A 464 -9.84 27.42 39.02
N LYS A 465 -9.45 27.94 37.86
CA LYS A 465 -10.35 28.59 36.89
C LYS A 465 -9.79 28.37 35.49
N ASN A 466 -10.62 27.75 34.66
CA ASN A 466 -10.70 27.80 33.19
C ASN A 466 -10.80 26.39 32.59
N GLU A 467 -12.00 25.83 32.77
CA GLU A 467 -12.66 25.04 31.74
C GLU A 467 -12.81 25.88 30.45
N GLU A 468 -13.01 25.17 29.34
CA GLU A 468 -13.35 25.64 27.99
C GLU A 468 -12.18 25.97 27.04
N LYS A 469 -11.82 24.97 26.23
CA LYS A 469 -11.95 24.99 24.75
C LYS A 469 -11.44 23.68 24.14
N PHE A 470 -12.31 22.68 24.03
CA PHE A 470 -12.18 21.56 23.10
C PHE A 470 -13.44 21.53 22.23
N PRO A 471 -13.35 21.41 20.89
CA PRO A 471 -14.53 21.25 20.05
C PRO A 471 -15.14 19.84 20.23
N LEU A 472 -16.47 19.82 20.25
CA LEU A 472 -17.33 18.65 20.44
C LEU A 472 -17.20 17.62 19.31
N ILE A 473 -16.98 16.37 19.72
CA ILE A 473 -17.11 15.17 18.90
C ILE A 473 -18.60 14.93 18.63
N LEU A 474 -18.96 14.75 17.37
CA LEU A 474 -20.30 14.36 16.92
C LEU A 474 -20.68 13.00 17.50
N LYS A 475 -21.55 13.03 18.52
CA LYS A 475 -22.49 11.97 18.82
C LYS A 475 -23.78 12.26 18.04
N THR A 476 -24.18 11.36 17.15
CA THR A 476 -25.60 11.14 16.87
C THR A 476 -25.88 9.66 16.87
N ASN A 477 -26.76 9.28 17.80
CA ASN A 477 -27.24 7.95 18.08
C ASN A 477 -28.04 7.32 16.93
N PRO A 478 -28.10 5.99 16.87
CA PRO A 478 -29.07 5.24 16.08
C PRO A 478 -30.42 5.19 16.83
N GLN A 479 -31.57 5.33 16.16
CA GLN A 479 -32.82 4.65 16.53
C GLN A 479 -33.86 4.64 15.40
N ASN A 480 -34.29 3.42 15.07
CA ASN A 480 -35.66 2.95 14.83
C ASN A 480 -36.48 3.50 13.65
N SER A 481 -36.66 2.65 12.64
CA SER A 481 -37.99 2.36 12.10
C SER A 481 -38.07 0.98 11.43
N ALA A 482 -38.94 0.14 11.98
CA ALA A 482 -39.63 -0.99 11.34
C ALA A 482 -40.88 -1.28 12.19
N PRO A 483 -41.91 -2.00 11.73
CA PRO A 483 -42.48 -2.10 10.38
C PRO A 483 -44.02 -1.83 10.39
N LEU A 484 -44.61 -1.66 9.21
CA LEU A 484 -45.97 -2.11 8.83
C LEU A 484 -46.08 -2.18 7.31
#